data_AF-X0VN91-F1
#
_entry.id   AF-X0VN91-F1
#
_cell.length_a   1.000
_cell.length_b   1.000
_cell.length_c   1.000
_cell.angle_alpha   90.00
_cell.angle_beta   90.00
_cell.angle_gamma   90.00
#
_symmetry.space_group_name_H-M   'P 1'
#
loop_
_entity.id
_entity.type
_entity.pdbx_description
1 polymer ?
#
loop_
_entity_poly.entity_id
_entity_poly.type
_entity_poly.pdbx_seq_one_letter_code
_entity_poly.pdbx_strand_id
1 'polypeptide(L)'
;LNDLSPIATFISSNYNNPIPPTVFRKAANDLVEFLKTQWAWVYETLHNDDKSKGRIHYVVWSDVFICPSCTQDIIFFDSAFSKDTGKVQGEFHCPHCDTTLSKRTLEHATETYFDPILERSNKRNKQVPVLINYSVGGKRYEKAPTAQDCETLKKIDELLSREILSSHPMMHKGGEGWGAIWRAGYHFGITHTHHFYTPRNFLVLNKVWERCTLPQLRWAITSILNYVNKKQSFTGGGGGMPGVLYIASLVQEKNIIEVLERKIRSLLLAFDP
;
A
#
# COMPACT_ATOMS: atom_id res chain seq x y z
N LEU A 1 -30.06 -6.40 18.23
CA LEU A 1 -30.31 -7.05 16.93
C LEU A 1 -30.10 -6.03 15.82
N ASN A 2 -28.84 -5.68 15.51
CA ASN A 2 -28.44 -4.79 14.40
C ASN A 2 -27.37 -5.52 13.55
N ASP A 3 -27.52 -6.83 13.41
CA ASP A 3 -26.52 -7.77 12.88
C ASP A 3 -26.45 -7.86 11.35
N LEU A 4 -27.23 -7.05 10.63
CA LEU A 4 -27.16 -6.99 9.18
C LEU A 4 -26.16 -5.92 8.75
N SER A 5 -24.89 -6.21 9.00
CA SER A 5 -23.82 -5.41 8.43
C SER A 5 -23.89 -5.50 6.89
N PRO A 6 -23.86 -4.38 6.15
CA PRO A 6 -23.84 -4.39 4.68
C PRO A 6 -22.70 -5.25 4.12
N ILE A 7 -21.56 -5.29 4.82
CA ILE A 7 -20.43 -6.14 4.41
C ILE A 7 -20.72 -7.63 4.63
N ALA A 8 -21.41 -8.02 5.70
CA ALA A 8 -21.80 -9.40 5.94
C ALA A 8 -22.82 -9.87 4.89
N THR A 9 -23.78 -9.01 4.53
CA THR A 9 -24.75 -9.26 3.46
C THR A 9 -24.05 -9.39 2.11
N PHE A 10 -23.13 -8.49 1.79
CA PHE A 10 -22.35 -8.54 0.55
C PHE A 10 -21.50 -9.82 0.44
N ILE A 11 -20.79 -10.20 1.51
CA ILE A 11 -19.99 -11.43 1.53
C ILE A 11 -20.91 -12.65 1.35
N SER A 12 -21.98 -12.76 2.16
CA SER A 12 -22.93 -13.88 2.08
C SER A 12 -23.55 -14.00 0.69
N SER A 13 -23.95 -12.88 0.08
CA SER A 13 -24.51 -12.89 -1.28
C SER A 13 -23.53 -13.42 -2.32
N ASN A 14 -22.23 -13.11 -2.23
CA ASN A 14 -21.25 -13.63 -3.18
C ASN A 14 -20.96 -15.13 -3.02
N TYR A 15 -21.08 -15.68 -1.80
CA TYR A 15 -20.96 -17.12 -1.58
C TYR A 15 -22.18 -17.91 -2.08
N ASN A 16 -23.36 -17.30 -2.06
CA ASN A 16 -24.63 -17.99 -2.34
C ASN A 16 -25.23 -17.66 -3.71
N ASN A 17 -24.62 -16.79 -4.50
CA ASN A 17 -25.11 -16.41 -5.82
C ASN A 17 -24.19 -16.94 -6.93
N PRO A 18 -24.54 -18.07 -7.58
CA PRO A 18 -23.72 -18.63 -8.64
C PRO A 18 -23.64 -17.70 -9.85
N ILE A 19 -22.48 -17.62 -10.47
CA ILE A 19 -22.26 -16.89 -11.72
C ILE A 19 -21.77 -17.88 -12.79
N PRO A 20 -22.28 -17.80 -14.04
CA PRO A 20 -21.73 -18.62 -15.12
C PRO A 20 -20.22 -18.38 -15.27
N PRO A 21 -19.38 -19.42 -15.22
CA PRO A 21 -17.93 -19.26 -15.23
C PRO A 21 -17.40 -18.50 -16.45
N THR A 22 -18.03 -18.69 -17.61
CA THR A 22 -17.70 -18.00 -18.86
C THR A 22 -17.93 -16.49 -18.76
N VAL A 23 -19.01 -16.06 -18.10
CA VAL A 23 -19.33 -14.63 -17.87
C VAL A 23 -18.31 -14.00 -16.94
N PHE A 24 -17.99 -14.67 -15.82
CA PHE A 24 -16.97 -14.17 -14.90
C PHE A 24 -15.59 -14.11 -15.55
N ARG A 25 -15.18 -15.16 -16.27
CA ARG A 25 -13.91 -15.24 -17.00
C ARG A 25 -13.75 -14.11 -18.00
N LYS A 26 -14.79 -13.84 -18.80
CA LYS A 26 -14.77 -12.73 -19.75
C LYS A 26 -14.56 -11.39 -19.04
N ALA A 27 -15.40 -11.08 -18.05
CA ALA A 27 -15.32 -9.81 -17.34
C ALA A 27 -14.00 -9.64 -16.56
N ALA A 28 -13.47 -10.73 -16.01
CA ALA A 28 -12.19 -10.75 -15.33
C ALA A 28 -11.01 -10.48 -16.28
N ASN A 29 -11.00 -11.12 -17.45
CA ASN A 29 -9.99 -10.88 -18.48
C ASN A 29 -10.06 -9.44 -19.00
N ASP A 30 -11.27 -8.94 -19.27
CA ASP A 30 -11.49 -7.55 -19.73
C ASP A 30 -10.95 -6.53 -18.69
N LEU A 31 -11.14 -6.81 -17.39
CA LEU A 31 -10.62 -5.97 -16.30
C LEU A 31 -9.09 -6.04 -16.22
N VAL A 32 -8.50 -7.24 -16.24
CA VAL A 32 -7.05 -7.43 -16.17
C VAL A 32 -6.36 -6.78 -17.36
N GLU A 33 -6.92 -6.92 -18.56
CA GLU A 33 -6.39 -6.27 -19.76
C GLU A 33 -6.44 -4.75 -19.62
N PHE A 34 -7.60 -4.18 -19.23
CA PHE A 34 -7.70 -2.74 -18.96
C PHE A 34 -6.62 -2.24 -18.01
N LEU A 35 -6.36 -2.95 -16.91
CA LEU A 35 -5.33 -2.56 -15.94
C LEU A 35 -3.92 -2.67 -16.53
N LYS A 36 -3.63 -3.72 -17.29
CA LYS A 36 -2.34 -3.90 -17.94
C LYS A 36 -2.09 -2.84 -19.02
N THR A 37 -3.09 -2.48 -19.81
CA THR A 37 -2.94 -1.48 -20.87
C THR A 37 -2.87 -0.06 -20.31
N GLN A 38 -3.74 0.30 -19.36
CA GLN A 38 -3.92 1.70 -18.93
C GLN A 38 -3.12 2.06 -17.68
N TRP A 39 -2.84 1.09 -16.81
CA TRP A 39 -2.31 1.34 -15.47
C TRP A 39 -1.01 0.60 -15.15
N ALA A 40 -0.50 -0.29 -16.02
CA ALA A 40 0.75 -1.00 -15.74
C ALA A 40 1.94 -0.07 -15.52
N TRP A 41 1.98 1.07 -16.21
CA TRP A 41 3.05 2.06 -16.12
C TRP A 41 3.29 2.58 -14.70
N VAL A 42 2.27 2.57 -13.81
CA VAL A 42 2.44 3.00 -12.41
C VAL A 42 3.28 2.02 -11.59
N TYR A 43 3.46 0.80 -12.10
CA TYR A 43 4.29 -0.27 -11.55
C TYR A 43 5.43 -0.65 -12.52
N GLU A 44 5.86 0.28 -13.36
CA GLU A 44 7.08 0.13 -14.17
C GLU A 44 8.25 0.88 -13.53
N THR A 45 9.46 0.36 -13.74
CA THR A 45 10.73 1.00 -13.38
C THR A 45 11.75 0.74 -14.49
N LEU A 46 12.74 1.61 -14.69
CA LEU A 46 13.91 1.23 -15.47
C LEU A 46 14.81 0.27 -14.70
N HIS A 47 15.39 -0.69 -15.41
CA HIS A 47 16.44 -1.57 -14.92
C HIS A 47 17.76 -0.81 -14.80
N ASN A 48 18.75 -1.43 -14.16
CA ASN A 48 20.07 -0.82 -13.95
C ASN A 48 20.87 -0.57 -15.24
N ASP A 49 20.37 -1.01 -16.40
CA ASP A 49 20.92 -0.71 -17.72
C ASP A 49 20.34 0.58 -18.34
N ASP A 50 19.45 1.27 -17.61
CA ASP A 50 18.73 2.48 -18.00
C ASP A 50 17.96 2.38 -19.34
N LYS A 51 17.64 1.15 -19.76
CA LYS A 51 16.99 0.86 -21.05
C LYS A 51 15.82 -0.08 -20.89
N SER A 52 16.02 -1.17 -20.16
CA SER A 52 15.02 -2.22 -20.00
C SER A 52 13.97 -1.81 -18.99
N LYS A 53 12.70 -1.94 -19.34
CA LYS A 53 11.59 -1.74 -18.39
C LYS A 53 11.38 -3.00 -17.55
N GLY A 54 11.34 -2.80 -16.24
CA GLY A 54 11.00 -3.81 -15.25
C GLY A 54 9.63 -3.60 -14.65
N ARG A 55 8.97 -4.72 -14.29
CA ARG A 55 7.69 -4.70 -13.58
C ARG A 55 7.92 -4.77 -12.08
N ILE A 56 7.45 -3.77 -11.35
CA ILE A 56 7.52 -3.69 -9.89
C ILE A 56 6.57 -4.72 -9.28
N HIS A 57 7.07 -5.53 -8.36
CA HIS A 57 6.28 -6.43 -7.52
C HIS A 57 5.86 -5.75 -6.22
N TYR A 58 6.80 -5.03 -5.60
CA TYR A 58 6.54 -4.18 -4.44
C TYR A 58 7.58 -3.08 -4.29
N VAL A 59 7.18 -2.02 -3.57
CA VAL A 59 8.08 -0.97 -3.07
C VAL A 59 8.08 -1.01 -1.55
N VAL A 60 9.25 -0.88 -0.94
CA VAL A 60 9.38 -0.70 0.51
C VAL A 60 9.42 0.79 0.81
N TRP A 61 8.53 1.24 1.68
CA TRP A 61 8.49 2.58 2.25
C TRP A 61 9.00 2.54 3.68
N SER A 62 9.95 3.41 4.00
CA SER A 62 10.53 3.56 5.33
C SER A 62 9.98 4.80 6.00
N ASP A 63 9.61 4.68 7.28
CA ASP A 63 9.49 5.86 8.15
C ASP A 63 10.84 6.59 8.23
N VAL A 64 10.74 7.90 8.38
CA VAL A 64 11.86 8.77 8.75
C VAL A 64 11.70 9.15 10.23
N PHE A 65 12.76 9.00 11.00
CA PHE A 65 12.82 9.37 12.41
C PHE A 65 13.78 10.54 12.63
N ILE A 66 13.67 11.21 13.78
CA ILE A 66 14.59 12.27 14.19
C ILE A 66 15.54 11.70 15.25
N CYS A 67 16.85 11.90 15.07
CA CYS A 67 17.83 11.54 16.08
C CYS A 67 17.67 12.42 17.33
N PRO A 68 17.53 11.86 18.55
CA PRO A 68 17.43 12.67 19.77
C PRO A 68 18.74 13.41 20.12
N SER A 69 19.89 12.95 19.58
CA SER A 69 21.21 13.54 19.88
C SER A 69 21.58 14.66 18.92
N CYS A 70 21.44 14.45 17.61
CA CYS A 70 21.92 15.39 16.58
C CYS A 70 20.80 16.02 15.75
N THR A 71 19.53 15.69 16.04
CA THR A 71 18.31 16.21 15.40
C THR A 71 18.19 16.00 13.89
N GLN A 72 19.10 15.23 13.28
CA GLN A 72 19.05 14.87 11.87
C GLN A 72 18.03 13.76 11.57
N ASP A 73 17.52 13.78 10.34
CA ASP A 73 16.65 12.74 9.80
C ASP A 73 17.41 11.41 9.66
N ILE A 74 16.75 10.33 10.09
CA ILE A 74 17.22 8.94 9.99
C ILE A 74 16.20 8.17 9.16
N ILE A 75 16.65 7.68 8.00
CA ILE A 75 15.86 6.72 7.21
C ILE A 75 15.97 5.37 7.90
N PHE A 76 14.86 4.90 8.49
CA PHE A 76 14.87 3.72 9.35
C PHE A 76 15.40 2.46 8.64
N PHE A 77 15.06 2.26 7.37
CA PHE A 77 15.56 1.15 6.59
C PHE A 77 17.09 1.17 6.48
N ASP A 78 17.68 2.31 6.15
CA ASP A 78 19.12 2.42 5.90
C ASP A 78 19.94 2.17 7.17
N SER A 79 19.42 2.57 8.33
CA SER A 79 20.13 2.42 9.60
C SER A 79 19.83 1.13 10.34
N ALA A 80 18.59 0.63 10.30
CA ALA A 80 18.15 -0.48 11.15
C ALA A 80 17.92 -1.80 10.41
N PHE A 81 17.78 -1.81 9.09
CA PHE A 81 17.53 -3.05 8.34
C PHE A 81 18.84 -3.72 7.89
N SER A 82 19.07 -4.94 8.33
CA SER A 82 20.20 -5.76 7.89
C SER A 82 19.80 -6.56 6.65
N LYS A 83 20.45 -6.27 5.51
CA LYS A 83 20.26 -7.02 4.26
C LYS A 83 20.72 -8.47 4.38
N ASP A 84 21.77 -8.75 5.16
CA ASP A 84 22.31 -10.10 5.35
C ASP A 84 21.33 -11.02 6.08
N THR A 85 20.65 -10.48 7.10
CA THR A 85 19.72 -11.26 7.93
C THR A 85 18.27 -11.12 7.49
N GLY A 86 17.94 -10.12 6.66
CA GLY A 86 16.58 -9.77 6.28
C GLY A 86 15.73 -9.25 7.44
N LYS A 87 16.36 -8.74 8.51
CA LYS A 87 15.69 -8.35 9.76
C LYS A 87 16.04 -6.91 10.17
N VAL A 88 15.11 -6.31 10.91
CA VAL A 88 15.35 -5.05 11.62
C VAL A 88 16.11 -5.34 12.92
N GLN A 89 17.23 -4.67 13.12
CA GLN A 89 18.02 -4.76 14.34
C GLN A 89 17.32 -4.04 15.50
N GLY A 90 17.45 -4.59 16.72
CA GLY A 90 16.87 -3.98 17.91
C GLY A 90 17.55 -2.66 18.31
N GLU A 91 18.85 -2.59 18.05
CA GLU A 91 19.70 -1.41 18.22
C GLU A 91 20.48 -1.17 16.93
N PHE A 92 20.75 0.10 16.63
CA PHE A 92 21.50 0.53 15.45
C PHE A 92 22.14 1.89 15.72
N HIS A 93 23.06 2.33 14.86
CA HIS A 93 23.78 3.59 15.06
C HIS A 93 23.18 4.69 14.17
N CYS A 94 23.15 5.93 14.70
CA CYS A 94 22.80 7.10 13.92
C CYS A 94 23.85 7.31 12.81
N PRO A 95 23.46 7.46 11.53
CA PRO A 95 24.43 7.65 10.44
C PRO A 95 25.14 9.01 10.48
N HIS A 96 24.70 9.94 11.32
CA HIS A 96 25.23 11.32 11.39
C HIS A 96 26.10 11.59 12.61
N CYS A 97 25.83 10.95 13.75
CA CYS A 97 26.53 11.21 15.01
C CYS A 97 26.90 9.95 15.79
N ASP A 98 26.67 8.77 15.20
CA ASP A 98 27.05 7.46 15.74
C ASP A 98 26.48 7.09 17.11
N THR A 99 25.51 7.86 17.63
CA THR A 99 24.79 7.47 18.86
C THR A 99 24.06 6.15 18.62
N THR A 100 24.16 5.22 19.57
CA THR A 100 23.34 4.00 19.59
C THR A 100 21.87 4.34 19.86
N LEU A 101 21.00 3.85 18.99
CA LEU A 101 19.57 4.13 18.97
C LEU A 101 18.77 2.84 19.03
N SER A 102 17.55 2.94 19.55
CA SER A 102 16.54 1.90 19.42
C SER A 102 15.25 2.52 18.90
N LYS A 103 14.36 1.71 18.31
CA LYS A 103 13.06 2.21 17.82
C LYS A 103 12.22 2.89 18.92
N ARG A 104 12.39 2.50 20.19
CA ARG A 104 11.60 3.03 21.31
C ARG A 104 11.95 4.47 21.67
N THR A 105 13.16 4.91 21.36
CA THR A 105 13.70 6.23 21.73
C THR A 105 13.61 7.24 20.59
N LEU A 106 13.00 6.87 19.47
CA LEU A 106 12.91 7.70 18.28
C LEU A 106 11.55 8.34 18.13
N GLU A 107 11.58 9.61 17.75
CA GLU A 107 10.39 10.36 17.33
C GLU A 107 10.28 10.34 15.81
N HIS A 108 9.06 10.22 15.29
CA HIS A 108 8.82 10.29 13.86
C HIS A 108 9.12 11.70 13.35
N ALA A 109 9.86 11.79 12.24
CA ALA A 109 9.83 12.99 11.44
C ALA A 109 8.42 13.14 10.85
N THR A 110 7.90 14.38 10.84
CA THR A 110 6.58 14.68 10.30
C THR A 110 6.70 15.60 9.10
N GLU A 111 5.73 15.50 8.20
CA GLU A 111 5.62 16.39 7.05
C GLU A 111 4.22 16.96 6.93
N THR A 112 4.13 18.17 6.37
CA THR A 112 2.87 18.79 5.98
C THR A 112 2.71 18.62 4.47
N TYR A 113 1.54 18.14 4.03
CA TYR A 113 1.22 17.97 2.62
C TYR A 113 -0.18 18.52 2.33
N PHE A 114 -0.44 18.90 1.09
CA PHE A 114 -1.79 19.19 0.64
C PHE A 114 -2.49 17.88 0.29
N ASP A 115 -3.59 17.59 0.98
CA ASP A 115 -4.41 16.41 0.73
C ASP A 115 -5.44 16.72 -0.35
N PRO A 116 -5.31 16.16 -1.56
CA PRO A 116 -6.22 16.50 -2.66
C PRO A 116 -7.62 15.92 -2.48
N ILE A 117 -7.80 14.88 -1.66
CA ILE A 117 -9.10 14.22 -1.46
C ILE A 117 -9.90 14.98 -0.41
N LEU A 118 -9.22 15.56 0.58
CA LEU A 118 -9.83 16.39 1.63
C LEU A 118 -9.73 17.89 1.36
N GLU A 119 -9.07 18.27 0.25
CA GLU A 119 -8.84 19.65 -0.21
C GLU A 119 -8.26 20.58 0.87
N ARG A 120 -7.33 20.07 1.67
CA ARG A 120 -6.71 20.84 2.77
C ARG A 120 -5.32 20.35 3.13
N SER A 121 -4.55 21.19 3.79
CA SER A 121 -3.26 20.79 4.36
C SER A 121 -3.44 19.84 5.55
N ASN A 122 -2.74 18.71 5.52
CA ASN A 122 -2.70 17.72 6.60
C ASN A 122 -1.24 17.46 7.02
N LYS A 123 -1.07 16.92 8.23
CA LYS A 123 0.23 16.44 8.73
C LYS A 123 0.23 14.92 8.83
N ARG A 124 1.36 14.30 8.56
CA ARG A 124 1.55 12.84 8.71
C ARG A 124 3.00 12.51 9.07
N ASN A 125 3.23 11.26 9.48
CA ASN A 125 4.58 10.72 9.58
C ASN A 125 5.22 10.70 8.19
N LYS A 126 6.45 11.22 8.11
CA LYS A 126 7.23 11.26 6.87
C LYS A 126 7.66 9.85 6.49
N GLN A 127 7.44 9.47 5.24
CA GLN A 127 7.85 8.19 4.68
C GLN A 127 8.54 8.39 3.33
N VAL A 128 9.57 7.60 3.05
CA VAL A 128 10.31 7.63 1.78
C VAL A 128 10.43 6.23 1.20
N PRO A 129 10.37 6.05 -0.14
CA PRO A 129 10.62 4.76 -0.75
C PRO A 129 12.13 4.46 -0.68
N VAL A 130 12.48 3.22 -0.32
CA VAL A 130 13.89 2.83 -0.05
C VAL A 130 14.34 1.59 -0.84
N LEU A 131 13.40 0.77 -1.28
CA LEU A 131 13.68 -0.45 -2.06
C LEU A 131 12.57 -0.71 -3.06
N ILE A 132 12.94 -1.09 -4.27
CA ILE A 132 12.03 -1.58 -5.31
C ILE A 132 12.42 -3.00 -5.63
N ASN A 133 11.47 -3.94 -5.48
CA ASN A 133 11.60 -5.30 -5.98
C ASN A 133 10.84 -5.42 -7.30
N TYR A 134 11.51 -5.91 -8.33
CA TYR A 134 10.98 -5.92 -9.69
C TYR A 134 11.54 -7.06 -10.53
N SER A 135 10.95 -7.30 -11.71
CA SER A 135 11.43 -8.29 -12.66
C SER A 135 11.65 -7.75 -14.07
N VAL A 136 12.70 -8.23 -14.71
CA VAL A 136 13.06 -7.98 -16.12
C VAL A 136 13.42 -9.32 -16.75
N GLY A 137 12.84 -9.65 -17.90
CA GLY A 137 13.12 -10.92 -18.59
C GLY A 137 12.89 -12.17 -17.73
N GLY A 138 11.94 -12.13 -16.80
CA GLY A 138 11.61 -13.23 -15.87
C GLY A 138 12.55 -13.39 -14.67
N LYS A 139 13.62 -12.59 -14.57
CA LYS A 139 14.53 -12.58 -13.41
C LYS A 139 14.14 -11.50 -12.42
N ARG A 140 14.36 -11.72 -11.13
CA ARG A 140 14.07 -10.76 -10.05
C ARG A 140 15.29 -9.94 -9.69
N TYR A 141 15.04 -8.68 -9.37
CA TYR A 141 16.05 -7.68 -9.02
C TYR A 141 15.54 -6.79 -7.91
N GLU A 142 16.48 -6.18 -7.21
CA GLU A 142 16.22 -5.15 -6.21
C GLU A 142 17.11 -3.94 -6.47
N LYS A 143 16.58 -2.74 -6.25
CA LYS A 143 17.35 -1.48 -6.31
C LYS A 143 16.76 -0.43 -5.36
N ALA A 144 17.54 0.59 -5.07
CA ALA A 144 16.99 1.83 -4.50
C ALA A 144 16.17 2.58 -5.58
N PRO A 145 15.11 3.31 -5.22
CA PRO A 145 14.39 4.17 -6.15
C PRO A 145 15.31 5.18 -6.83
N THR A 146 15.15 5.37 -8.13
CA THR A 146 15.87 6.37 -8.93
C THR A 146 15.07 7.67 -9.02
N ALA A 147 15.69 8.73 -9.56
CA ALA A 147 14.99 9.98 -9.84
C ALA A 147 13.74 9.77 -10.72
N GLN A 148 13.81 8.90 -11.72
CA GLN A 148 12.67 8.58 -12.58
C GLN A 148 11.53 7.86 -11.84
N ASP A 149 11.84 7.01 -10.87
CA ASP A 149 10.81 6.39 -10.02
C ASP A 149 10.10 7.46 -9.17
N CYS A 150 10.86 8.44 -8.66
CA CYS A 150 10.31 9.58 -7.93
C CYS A 150 9.43 10.47 -8.83
N GLU A 151 9.84 10.74 -10.07
CA GLU A 151 9.00 11.48 -11.03
C GLU A 151 7.71 10.72 -11.38
N THR A 152 7.77 9.39 -11.46
CA THR A 152 6.59 8.55 -11.66
C THR A 152 5.62 8.68 -10.49
N LEU A 153 6.11 8.72 -9.25
CA LEU A 153 5.29 8.96 -8.06
C LEU A 153 4.65 10.35 -8.07
N LYS A 154 5.39 11.40 -8.45
CA LYS A 154 4.83 12.75 -8.58
C LYS A 154 3.71 12.81 -9.62
N LYS A 155 3.90 12.18 -10.78
CA LYS A 155 2.86 12.06 -11.81
C LYS A 155 1.61 11.35 -11.29
N ILE A 156 1.77 10.32 -10.45
CA ILE A 156 0.65 9.62 -9.82
C ILE A 156 -0.09 10.56 -8.84
N ASP A 157 0.63 11.34 -8.04
CA ASP A 157 0.04 12.32 -7.11
C ASP A 157 -0.74 13.40 -7.88
N GLU A 158 -0.20 13.88 -9.00
CA GLU A 158 -0.88 14.83 -9.89
C GLU A 158 -2.13 14.26 -10.57
N LEU A 159 -2.14 12.97 -10.89
CA LEU A 159 -3.34 12.32 -11.40
C LEU A 159 -4.37 12.19 -10.29
N LEU A 160 -3.96 11.71 -9.11
CA LEU A 160 -4.83 11.56 -7.96
C LEU A 160 -5.52 12.88 -7.58
N SER A 161 -4.82 14.01 -7.72
CA SER A 161 -5.38 15.33 -7.42
C SER A 161 -6.44 15.83 -8.39
N ARG A 162 -6.61 15.17 -9.53
CA ARG A 162 -7.64 15.48 -10.53
C ARG A 162 -8.85 14.55 -10.45
N GLU A 163 -8.77 13.53 -9.60
CA GLU A 163 -9.82 12.53 -9.44
C GLU A 163 -10.84 12.96 -8.38
N ILE A 164 -12.12 12.69 -8.63
CA ILE A 164 -13.16 12.87 -7.63
C ILE A 164 -13.31 11.55 -6.87
N LEU A 165 -12.55 11.41 -5.78
CA LEU A 165 -12.50 10.18 -4.99
C LEU A 165 -13.25 10.33 -3.68
N SER A 166 -13.92 9.25 -3.27
CA SER A 166 -14.58 9.18 -1.99
C SER A 166 -13.62 8.70 -0.90
N SER A 167 -13.66 9.37 0.24
CA SER A 167 -13.01 8.91 1.45
C SER A 167 -13.90 9.16 2.65
N HIS A 168 -13.81 8.29 3.66
CA HIS A 168 -14.64 8.38 4.85
C HIS A 168 -13.78 8.65 6.10
N PRO A 169 -14.27 9.48 7.05
CA PRO A 169 -13.60 9.67 8.31
C PRO A 169 -13.56 8.34 9.09
N MET A 170 -12.41 8.05 9.69
CA MET A 170 -12.25 6.82 10.48
C MET A 170 -13.25 6.79 11.63
N MET A 171 -14.00 5.68 11.73
CA MET A 171 -15.08 5.48 12.71
C MET A 171 -16.10 6.64 12.75
N HIS A 172 -16.33 7.30 11.61
CA HIS A 172 -17.18 8.50 11.50
C HIS A 172 -16.75 9.70 12.36
N LYS A 173 -15.58 9.63 13.01
CA LYS A 173 -15.00 10.67 13.85
C LYS A 173 -13.86 11.40 13.14
N GLY A 174 -13.01 10.65 12.44
CA GLY A 174 -11.75 11.14 11.91
C GLY A 174 -10.81 11.64 13.01
N GLY A 175 -9.85 12.48 12.66
CA GLY A 175 -8.88 13.02 13.61
C GLY A 175 -8.09 11.95 14.37
N GLU A 176 -7.79 12.24 15.63
CA GLU A 176 -7.09 11.34 16.55
C GLU A 176 -8.07 10.57 17.45
N GLY A 177 -7.62 9.45 18.02
CA GLY A 177 -8.39 8.68 19.00
C GLY A 177 -9.74 8.20 18.47
N TRP A 178 -9.84 7.85 17.18
CA TRP A 178 -11.11 7.43 16.56
C TRP A 178 -11.62 6.06 17.03
N GLY A 179 -10.83 5.29 17.77
CA GLY A 179 -11.30 4.03 18.35
C GLY A 179 -10.23 3.33 19.20
N ALA A 180 -10.63 2.21 19.84
CA ALA A 180 -9.80 1.47 20.79
C ALA A 180 -8.47 0.94 20.20
N ILE A 181 -8.40 0.77 18.88
CA ILE A 181 -7.19 0.30 18.17
C ILE A 181 -6.32 1.44 17.63
N TRP A 182 -6.72 2.70 17.79
CA TRP A 182 -5.92 3.86 17.40
C TRP A 182 -4.70 4.04 18.32
N ARG A 183 -3.58 4.52 17.79
CA ARG A 183 -2.33 4.73 18.52
C ARG A 183 -1.60 5.96 17.97
N ALA A 184 -1.21 6.89 18.85
CA ALA A 184 -0.66 8.19 18.46
C ALA A 184 0.56 8.12 17.54
N GLY A 185 1.47 7.17 17.74
CA GLY A 185 2.68 7.04 16.91
C GLY A 185 2.37 6.72 15.45
N TYR A 186 2.10 5.44 15.16
CA TYR A 186 1.95 4.98 13.77
C TYR A 186 0.61 5.34 13.10
N HIS A 187 -0.37 5.89 13.83
CA HIS A 187 -1.58 6.46 13.24
C HIS A 187 -1.57 8.00 13.18
N PHE A 188 -0.44 8.66 13.46
CA PHE A 188 -0.35 10.10 13.29
C PHE A 188 -0.66 10.50 11.83
N GLY A 189 -1.62 11.41 11.67
CA GLY A 189 -2.15 11.80 10.35
C GLY A 189 -3.17 10.84 9.74
N ILE A 190 -3.48 9.69 10.33
CA ILE A 190 -4.48 8.73 9.81
C ILE A 190 -5.89 9.08 10.32
N THR A 191 -6.55 9.98 9.61
CA THR A 191 -7.90 10.49 9.94
C THR A 191 -9.00 9.92 9.04
N HIS A 192 -8.65 9.45 7.84
CA HIS A 192 -9.60 8.96 6.83
C HIS A 192 -9.14 7.65 6.19
N THR A 193 -10.08 6.91 5.60
CA THR A 193 -9.84 5.58 5.02
C THR A 193 -8.72 5.56 3.99
N HIS A 194 -8.64 6.58 3.12
CA HIS A 194 -7.61 6.62 2.07
C HIS A 194 -6.18 6.77 2.63
N HIS A 195 -6.00 7.27 3.86
CA HIS A 195 -4.67 7.40 4.47
C HIS A 195 -3.98 6.06 4.73
N PHE A 196 -4.73 4.95 4.76
CA PHE A 196 -4.18 3.59 4.85
C PHE A 196 -3.55 3.09 3.55
N TYR A 197 -3.60 3.86 2.47
CA TYR A 197 -3.03 3.49 1.18
C TYR A 197 -1.94 4.48 0.78
N THR A 198 -1.02 4.04 -0.07
CA THR A 198 -0.16 4.96 -0.79
C THR A 198 -0.95 5.58 -1.95
N PRO A 199 -0.56 6.77 -2.45
CA PRO A 199 -1.27 7.42 -3.56
C PRO A 199 -1.43 6.51 -4.79
N ARG A 200 -0.35 5.80 -5.16
CA ARG A 200 -0.36 4.78 -6.22
C ARG A 200 -1.42 3.72 -5.99
N ASN A 201 -1.43 3.11 -4.81
CA ASN A 201 -2.36 2.03 -4.54
C ASN A 201 -3.81 2.52 -4.44
N PHE A 202 -4.04 3.70 -3.87
CA PHE A 202 -5.37 4.27 -3.79
C PHE A 202 -5.93 4.61 -5.18
N LEU A 203 -5.13 5.23 -6.05
CA LEU A 203 -5.50 5.53 -7.44
C LEU A 203 -5.93 4.25 -8.17
N VAL A 204 -5.06 3.24 -8.18
CA VAL A 204 -5.35 1.99 -8.90
C VAL A 204 -6.58 1.28 -8.33
N LEU A 205 -6.75 1.20 -6.99
CA LEU A 205 -7.94 0.60 -6.39
C LEU A 205 -9.25 1.27 -6.86
N ASN A 206 -9.28 2.60 -6.94
CA ASN A 206 -10.46 3.32 -7.41
C ASN A 206 -10.73 3.01 -8.90
N LYS A 207 -9.69 2.98 -9.74
CA LYS A 207 -9.83 2.66 -11.16
C LYS A 207 -10.29 1.22 -11.42
N VAL A 208 -9.84 0.27 -10.61
CA VAL A 208 -10.35 -1.10 -10.64
C VAL A 208 -11.84 -1.11 -10.22
N TRP A 209 -12.19 -0.40 -9.16
CA TRP A 209 -13.55 -0.36 -8.62
C TRP A 209 -14.57 0.25 -9.59
N GLU A 210 -14.21 1.36 -10.23
CA GLU A 210 -14.98 2.02 -11.29
C GLU A 210 -15.22 1.08 -12.47
N ARG A 211 -14.19 0.32 -12.88
CA ARG A 211 -14.26 -0.57 -14.04
C ARG A 211 -15.04 -1.86 -13.78
N CYS A 212 -15.25 -2.25 -12.52
CA CYS A 212 -15.95 -3.48 -12.19
C CYS A 212 -17.41 -3.48 -12.64
N THR A 213 -17.76 -4.44 -13.48
CA THR A 213 -19.14 -4.65 -13.96
C THR A 213 -19.91 -5.67 -13.13
N LEU A 214 -19.21 -6.51 -12.36
CA LEU A 214 -19.80 -7.62 -11.59
C LEU A 214 -19.55 -7.49 -10.08
N PRO A 215 -20.51 -7.90 -9.22
CA PRO A 215 -20.32 -7.99 -7.78
C PRO A 215 -19.13 -8.86 -7.36
N GLN A 216 -18.89 -9.97 -8.07
CA GLN A 216 -17.82 -10.92 -7.78
C GLN A 216 -16.42 -10.32 -8.03
N LEU A 217 -16.30 -9.39 -8.98
CA LEU A 217 -15.06 -8.64 -9.17
C LEU A 217 -14.83 -7.64 -8.03
N ARG A 218 -15.89 -6.97 -7.56
CA ARG A 218 -15.81 -6.15 -6.34
C ARG A 218 -15.45 -6.99 -5.12
N TRP A 219 -15.98 -8.21 -5.04
CA TRP A 219 -15.61 -9.16 -4.00
C TRP A 219 -14.12 -9.53 -4.06
N ALA A 220 -13.58 -9.78 -5.26
CA ALA A 220 -12.15 -9.97 -5.47
C ALA A 220 -11.33 -8.78 -4.92
N ILE A 221 -11.74 -7.54 -5.22
CA ILE A 221 -11.09 -6.32 -4.68
C ILE A 221 -11.14 -6.29 -3.16
N THR A 222 -12.32 -6.43 -2.56
CA THR A 222 -12.47 -6.36 -1.09
C THR A 222 -11.62 -7.41 -0.37
N SER A 223 -11.44 -8.58 -0.98
CA SER A 223 -10.62 -9.66 -0.42
C SER A 223 -9.11 -9.39 -0.45
N ILE A 224 -8.64 -8.44 -1.27
CA ILE A 224 -7.21 -8.10 -1.35
C ILE A 224 -6.82 -6.89 -0.51
N LEU A 225 -7.78 -6.12 0.01
CA LEU A 225 -7.52 -4.84 0.68
C LEU A 225 -6.52 -4.94 1.85
N ASN A 226 -6.56 -6.04 2.62
CA ASN A 226 -5.63 -6.28 3.72
C ASN A 226 -4.18 -6.52 3.28
N TYR A 227 -3.93 -6.82 1.99
CA TYR A 227 -2.60 -7.11 1.46
C TYR A 227 -1.97 -5.94 0.70
N VAL A 228 -2.76 -4.91 0.35
CA VAL A 228 -2.35 -3.79 -0.51
C VAL A 228 -2.43 -2.43 0.18
N ASN A 229 -2.66 -2.42 1.50
CA ASN A 229 -2.66 -1.24 2.35
C ASN A 229 -1.38 -1.16 3.20
N LYS A 230 -1.19 -0.05 3.92
CA LYS A 230 0.00 0.24 4.74
C LYS A 230 0.21 -0.68 5.94
N LYS A 231 -0.75 -1.55 6.27
CA LYS A 231 -0.56 -2.59 7.30
C LYS A 231 0.35 -3.72 6.84
N GLN A 232 0.55 -3.83 5.53
CA GLN A 232 1.45 -4.82 4.96
C GLN A 232 2.89 -4.45 5.32
N SER A 233 3.44 -5.11 6.35
CA SER A 233 4.83 -4.93 6.74
C SER A 233 5.78 -5.63 5.77
N PHE A 234 6.95 -5.04 5.54
CA PHE A 234 8.02 -5.65 4.76
C PHE A 234 8.71 -6.81 5.49
N THR A 235 8.89 -6.71 6.81
CA THR A 235 9.63 -7.70 7.61
C THR A 235 8.74 -8.66 8.41
N GLY A 236 7.42 -8.53 8.29
CA GLY A 236 6.44 -9.39 8.94
C GLY A 236 5.71 -10.33 7.97
N GLY A 237 4.91 -11.26 8.53
CA GLY A 237 3.97 -12.07 7.76
C GLY A 237 2.93 -11.20 7.04
N GLY A 238 2.52 -11.62 5.83
CA GLY A 238 1.58 -10.84 5.00
C GLY A 238 0.17 -10.71 5.59
N GLY A 239 -0.50 -9.58 5.32
CA GLY A 239 -1.90 -9.30 5.69
C GLY A 239 -2.10 -8.40 6.92
N GLY A 240 -1.01 -8.02 7.60
CA GLY A 240 -1.05 -7.31 8.87
C GLY A 240 -1.55 -8.21 10.02
N MET A 241 -1.35 -7.79 11.27
CA MET A 241 -1.84 -8.54 12.42
C MET A 241 -3.39 -8.50 12.45
N PRO A 242 -4.07 -9.65 12.63
CA PRO A 242 -5.52 -9.70 12.79
C PRO A 242 -5.99 -8.82 13.94
N GLY A 243 -7.14 -8.16 13.79
CA GLY A 243 -7.76 -7.36 14.85
C GLY A 243 -7.10 -6.02 15.15
N VAL A 244 -6.02 -5.65 14.45
CA VAL A 244 -5.36 -4.34 14.61
C VAL A 244 -5.14 -3.63 13.27
N LEU A 245 -5.06 -2.29 13.33
CA LEU A 245 -4.71 -1.43 12.19
C LEU A 245 -3.25 -0.95 12.27
N TYR A 246 -2.37 -1.77 12.83
CA TYR A 246 -0.95 -1.48 12.96
C TYR A 246 -0.29 -1.17 11.61
N ILE A 247 0.44 -0.05 11.54
CA ILE A 247 1.29 0.33 10.41
C ILE A 247 2.74 0.18 10.88
N ALA A 248 3.49 -0.68 10.20
CA ALA A 248 4.90 -0.89 10.49
C ALA A 248 5.76 0.24 9.93
N SER A 249 6.96 0.42 10.48
CA SER A 249 7.90 1.44 9.98
C SER A 249 8.57 1.08 8.67
N LEU A 250 8.46 -0.17 8.25
CA LEU A 250 8.81 -0.63 6.92
C LEU A 250 7.54 -1.22 6.30
N VAL A 251 6.90 -0.44 5.45
CA VAL A 251 5.68 -0.80 4.72
C VAL A 251 6.05 -1.39 3.37
N GLN A 252 5.43 -2.51 3.00
CA GLN A 252 5.57 -3.12 1.69
C GLN A 252 4.32 -2.80 0.85
N GLU A 253 4.44 -1.82 -0.03
CA GLU A 253 3.44 -1.47 -1.03
C GLU A 253 3.48 -2.50 -2.17
N LYS A 254 2.51 -3.42 -2.21
CA LYS A 254 2.41 -4.44 -3.26
C LYS A 254 1.74 -3.91 -4.52
N ASN A 255 2.13 -4.46 -5.66
CA ASN A 255 1.46 -4.27 -6.94
C ASN A 255 0.03 -4.81 -6.91
N ILE A 256 -0.97 -3.92 -7.00
CA ILE A 256 -2.38 -4.29 -6.96
C ILE A 256 -2.77 -5.18 -8.14
N ILE A 257 -2.24 -4.90 -9.34
CA ILE A 257 -2.59 -5.64 -10.56
C ILE A 257 -2.21 -7.11 -10.39
N GLU A 258 -0.99 -7.39 -9.90
CA GLU A 258 -0.54 -8.77 -9.67
C GLU A 258 -1.33 -9.46 -8.54
N VAL A 259 -1.58 -8.75 -7.43
CA VAL A 259 -2.31 -9.32 -6.29
C VAL A 259 -3.76 -9.64 -6.67
N LEU A 260 -4.41 -8.75 -7.42
CA LEU A 260 -5.77 -8.92 -7.92
C LEU A 260 -5.86 -10.04 -8.96
N GLU A 261 -4.93 -10.10 -9.91
CA GLU A 261 -4.88 -11.14 -10.94
C GLU A 261 -4.78 -12.54 -10.30
N ARG A 262 -3.95 -12.70 -9.26
CA ARG A 262 -3.87 -13.95 -8.49
C ARG A 262 -5.19 -14.27 -7.78
N LYS A 263 -5.86 -13.26 -7.20
CA LYS A 263 -7.17 -13.45 -6.55
C LYS A 263 -8.24 -13.86 -7.55
N ILE A 264 -8.30 -13.19 -8.70
CA ILE A 264 -9.20 -13.52 -9.81
C ILE A 264 -8.99 -14.96 -10.26
N ARG A 265 -7.73 -15.40 -10.43
CA ARG A 265 -7.40 -16.79 -10.80
C ARG A 265 -7.94 -17.79 -9.77
N SER A 266 -7.78 -17.49 -8.48
CA SER A 266 -8.33 -18.32 -7.40
C SER A 266 -9.85 -18.40 -7.44
N LEU A 267 -10.55 -17.31 -7.77
CA LEU A 267 -12.01 -17.31 -7.92
C LEU A 267 -12.46 -18.07 -9.18
N LEU A 268 -11.71 -17.95 -10.29
CA LEU A 268 -11.99 -18.72 -11.51
C LEU A 268 -11.94 -20.22 -11.24
N LEU A 269 -10.91 -20.70 -10.52
CA LEU A 269 -10.81 -22.10 -10.11
C LEU A 269 -11.93 -22.53 -9.16
N ALA A 270 -12.48 -21.60 -8.36
CA ALA A 270 -13.57 -21.91 -7.45
C ALA A 270 -14.94 -21.96 -8.15
N PHE A 271 -15.14 -21.14 -9.19
CA PHE A 271 -16.38 -21.11 -9.98
C PHE A 271 -16.40 -22.14 -11.11
N ASP A 272 -15.22 -22.56 -11.57
CA ASP A 272 -15.00 -23.55 -12.63
C ASP A 272 -14.05 -24.65 -12.11
N PRO A 273 -14.49 -25.46 -11.11
CA PRO A 273 -13.65 -26.43 -10.42
C PRO A 273 -13.18 -27.60 -11.31
#